data_AF-A0A7G9NS52-F1
#
_entry.id   AF-A0A7G9NS52-F1
#
_cell.length_a   1.000
_cell.length_b   1.000
_cell.length_c   1.000
_cell.angle_alpha   90.00
_cell.angle_beta   90.00
_cell.angle_gamma   90.00
#
_symmetry.space_group_name_H-M   'P 1'
#
loop_
_entity.id
_entity.type
_entity.pdbx_description
1 polymer ?
#
loop_
_entity_poly.entity_id
_entity_poly.type
_entity_poly.pdbx_seq_one_letter_code
_entity_poly.pdbx_strand_id
1 'polypeptide(L)'
;MKRLLILTMMLFAATCVIGAVAVADDASIDPMQALIGQQPPNVFDPMKRLPKLDEHVDYDPMAYYTQRSAADPADPMAALSGINNPAAPSGDEKLGGLPPGEGQITTLGLCSMCHSIQMVTQQHLPEHRWDELWDWMIQQQGMPDVGEPTRTQVLTYLKKNFSSPSATR
;
A
#
# COMPACT_ATOMS: atom_id res chain seq x y z
N MET A 1 -57.17 10.65 -2.58
CA MET A 1 -57.06 9.34 -3.26
C MET A 1 -56.12 8.39 -2.49
N LYS A 2 -56.31 8.25 -1.17
CA LYS A 2 -55.42 7.50 -0.26
C LYS A 2 -56.07 6.21 0.29
N ARG A 3 -57.15 5.75 -0.35
CA ARG A 3 -57.93 4.57 0.06
C ARG A 3 -57.79 3.35 -0.87
N LEU A 4 -56.95 3.44 -1.92
CA LEU A 4 -56.79 2.37 -2.90
C LEU A 4 -55.52 1.51 -2.70
N LEU A 5 -54.67 1.84 -1.73
CA LEU A 5 -53.34 1.22 -1.57
C LEU A 5 -53.28 0.03 -0.59
N ILE A 6 -54.37 -0.29 0.10
CA ILE A 6 -54.34 -1.27 1.21
C ILE A 6 -54.82 -2.68 0.76
N LEU A 7 -55.48 -2.81 -0.39
CA LEU A 7 -56.13 -4.07 -0.79
C LEU A 7 -55.27 -4.99 -1.67
N THR A 8 -54.11 -4.54 -2.16
CA THR A 8 -53.22 -5.35 -3.02
C THR A 8 -52.21 -6.19 -2.24
N MET A 9 -52.15 -6.07 -0.91
CA MET A 9 -51.14 -6.76 -0.08
C MET A 9 -51.50 -8.17 0.40
N MET A 10 -52.68 -8.72 0.07
CA MET A 10 -53.16 -9.98 0.66
C MET A 10 -53.49 -11.13 -0.31
N LEU A 11 -53.15 -11.06 -1.61
CA LEU A 11 -53.60 -12.06 -2.58
C LEU A 11 -52.53 -12.96 -3.24
N PHE A 12 -51.31 -13.03 -2.71
CA PHE A 12 -50.26 -13.90 -3.27
C PHE A 12 -49.63 -14.85 -2.24
N ALA A 13 -50.46 -15.46 -1.40
CA ALA A 13 -50.03 -16.50 -0.45
C ALA A 13 -50.36 -17.93 -0.90
N ALA A 14 -50.82 -18.16 -2.13
CA ALA A 14 -51.29 -19.49 -2.53
C ALA A 14 -51.08 -19.80 -4.02
N THR A 15 -49.88 -20.25 -4.40
CA THR A 15 -49.74 -21.29 -5.42
C THR A 15 -48.40 -22.02 -5.27
N CYS A 16 -48.53 -23.30 -4.96
CA CYS A 16 -47.50 -24.29 -4.77
C CYS A 16 -47.13 -24.93 -6.12
N VAL A 17 -45.82 -25.07 -6.37
CA VAL A 17 -45.14 -26.19 -7.06
C VAL A 17 -45.80 -26.78 -8.31
N ILE A 18 -45.26 -26.49 -9.50
CA ILE A 18 -45.09 -27.47 -10.59
C ILE A 18 -43.86 -27.07 -11.44
N GLY A 19 -42.94 -28.02 -11.67
CA GLY A 19 -42.25 -28.14 -12.96
C GLY A 19 -40.76 -27.83 -12.99
N ALA A 20 -39.93 -28.85 -12.71
CA ALA A 20 -38.59 -28.92 -13.27
C ALA A 20 -38.69 -29.33 -14.75
N VAL A 21 -38.33 -28.43 -15.66
CA VAL A 21 -37.94 -28.75 -17.04
C VAL A 21 -36.50 -28.31 -17.20
N ALA A 22 -35.64 -29.27 -17.52
CA ALA A 22 -34.27 -29.02 -17.92
C ALA A 22 -34.27 -28.36 -19.31
N VAL A 23 -33.84 -27.10 -19.37
CA VAL A 23 -33.27 -26.50 -20.58
C VAL A 23 -31.77 -26.51 -20.37
N ALA A 24 -31.08 -27.21 -21.27
CA ALA A 24 -29.65 -27.06 -21.47
C ALA A 24 -29.42 -25.69 -22.11
N ASP A 25 -28.82 -24.76 -21.37
CA ASP A 25 -28.28 -23.53 -21.93
C ASP A 25 -26.81 -23.74 -22.27
N ASP A 26 -26.55 -23.56 -23.56
CA ASP A 26 -25.28 -23.30 -24.22
C ASP A 26 -24.48 -22.27 -23.42
N ALA A 27 -23.52 -22.76 -22.63
CA ALA A 27 -22.58 -21.91 -21.92
C ALA A 27 -21.65 -21.28 -22.95
N SER A 28 -22.07 -20.12 -23.45
CA SER A 28 -21.18 -19.08 -23.93
C SER A 28 -20.00 -18.98 -22.97
N ILE A 29 -18.82 -19.34 -23.49
CA ILE A 29 -17.58 -19.39 -22.74
C ILE A 29 -17.31 -17.99 -22.20
N ASP A 30 -17.47 -17.83 -20.89
CA ASP A 30 -17.12 -16.62 -20.17
C ASP A 30 -15.58 -16.43 -20.28
N PRO A 31 -15.09 -15.39 -20.98
CA PRO A 31 -13.65 -15.20 -21.19
C PRO A 31 -12.87 -14.97 -19.89
N MET A 32 -13.57 -14.71 -18.77
CA MET A 32 -12.96 -14.63 -17.44
C MET A 32 -12.76 -16.00 -16.76
N GLN A 33 -13.51 -17.04 -17.13
CA GLN A 33 -13.34 -18.39 -16.58
C GLN A 33 -12.12 -19.11 -17.19
N ALA A 34 -11.73 -18.77 -18.42
CA ALA A 34 -10.57 -19.37 -19.07
C ALA A 34 -9.21 -18.98 -18.44
N LEU A 35 -9.16 -17.86 -17.70
CA LEU A 35 -7.95 -17.38 -17.00
C LEU A 35 -7.75 -18.00 -15.62
N ILE A 36 -8.79 -18.60 -15.02
CA ILE A 36 -8.71 -19.21 -13.69
C ILE A 36 -8.05 -20.61 -13.76
N GLY A 37 -8.12 -21.27 -14.92
CA GLY A 37 -7.57 -22.63 -15.11
C GLY A 37 -6.09 -22.71 -15.51
N GLN A 38 -5.41 -21.57 -15.72
CA GLN A 38 -4.00 -21.52 -16.13
C GLN A 38 -3.08 -20.91 -15.05
N GLN A 39 -3.50 -20.91 -13.78
CA GLN A 39 -2.56 -20.62 -12.70
C GLN A 39 -1.42 -21.66 -12.82
N PRO A 40 -0.15 -21.25 -13.06
CA PRO A 40 0.96 -22.21 -13.02
C PRO A 40 0.95 -22.90 -11.65
N PRO A 41 1.39 -24.17 -11.53
CA PRO A 41 1.47 -24.81 -10.23
C PRO A 41 2.23 -23.87 -9.30
N ASN A 42 1.61 -23.49 -8.18
CA ASN A 42 2.21 -22.62 -7.18
C ASN A 42 3.54 -23.24 -6.76
N VAL A 43 4.65 -22.79 -7.35
CA VAL A 43 6.02 -23.24 -6.99
C VAL A 43 6.39 -22.71 -5.59
N PHE A 44 5.58 -21.80 -5.06
CA PHE A 44 5.63 -21.34 -3.69
C PHE A 44 4.50 -22.00 -2.88
N ASP A 45 4.73 -23.24 -2.46
CA ASP A 45 4.01 -23.83 -1.33
C ASP A 45 4.84 -23.56 -0.06
N PRO A 46 4.52 -22.48 0.70
CA PRO A 46 5.31 -22.11 1.85
C PRO A 46 5.30 -23.18 2.95
N MET A 47 4.29 -24.05 3.00
CA MET A 47 4.19 -25.10 4.01
C MET A 47 4.98 -26.37 3.67
N LYS A 48 5.33 -26.61 2.40
CA LYS A 48 6.18 -27.75 2.03
C LYS A 48 7.67 -27.54 2.28
N ARG A 49 8.12 -26.29 2.45
CA ARG A 49 9.53 -25.97 2.72
C ARG A 49 9.83 -25.81 4.21
N LEU A 50 8.83 -25.76 5.08
CA LEU A 50 9.05 -25.73 6.51
C LEU A 50 9.52 -27.12 6.97
N PRO A 51 10.61 -27.22 7.76
CA PRO A 51 10.87 -28.45 8.49
C PRO A 51 9.64 -28.75 9.35
N LYS A 52 9.26 -30.03 9.47
CA LYS A 52 8.15 -30.43 10.33
C LYS A 52 8.43 -29.91 11.75
N LEU A 53 7.43 -29.24 12.32
CA LEU A 53 7.52 -28.63 13.64
C LEU A 53 7.26 -29.71 14.72
N ASP A 54 8.05 -30.78 14.71
CA ASP A 54 7.95 -31.88 15.69
C ASP A 54 9.18 -32.00 16.59
N GLU A 55 10.14 -31.10 16.48
CA GLU A 55 11.23 -30.92 17.43
C GLU A 55 11.17 -29.50 17.97
N HIS A 56 11.32 -29.31 19.28
CA HIS A 56 11.36 -27.98 19.90
C HIS A 56 12.62 -27.24 19.42
N VAL A 57 12.52 -26.65 18.24
CA VAL A 57 13.49 -25.69 17.72
C VAL A 57 13.29 -24.43 18.55
N ASP A 58 14.32 -24.07 19.32
CA ASP A 58 14.41 -22.78 19.98
C ASP A 58 14.37 -21.73 18.87
N TYR A 59 13.22 -21.09 18.72
CA TYR A 59 13.01 -20.08 17.68
C TYR A 59 13.84 -18.85 18.05
N ASP A 60 15.03 -18.75 17.44
CA ASP A 60 15.83 -17.53 17.48
C ASP A 60 15.53 -16.68 16.23
N PRO A 61 14.68 -15.63 16.36
CA PRO A 61 14.33 -14.79 15.22
C PRO A 61 15.55 -14.08 14.61
N MET A 62 16.63 -13.84 15.35
CA MET A 62 17.82 -13.18 14.83
C MET A 62 18.71 -14.12 14.00
N ALA A 63 18.76 -15.41 14.34
CA ALA A 63 19.43 -16.42 13.53
C ALA A 63 18.75 -16.56 12.14
N TYR A 64 17.42 -16.45 12.09
CA TYR A 64 16.68 -16.50 10.82
C TYR A 64 17.05 -15.35 9.86
N TYR A 65 17.18 -14.11 10.38
CA TYR A 65 17.55 -12.96 9.54
C TYR A 65 19.02 -12.96 9.12
N THR A 66 19.92 -13.48 9.96
CA THR A 66 21.36 -13.57 9.64
C THR A 66 21.66 -14.68 8.62
N GLN A 67 20.95 -15.81 8.68
CA GLN A 67 21.06 -16.87 7.67
C GLN A 67 20.62 -16.39 6.27
N ARG A 68 19.60 -15.52 6.19
CA ARG A 68 19.10 -14.97 4.92
C ARG A 68 19.99 -13.88 4.32
N SER A 69 20.83 -13.25 5.12
CA SER A 69 21.73 -12.18 4.68
C SER A 69 23.06 -12.69 4.10
N ALA A 70 23.32 -14.00 4.17
CA ALA A 70 24.25 -14.64 3.25
C ALA A 70 23.59 -14.67 1.86
N ALA A 71 23.94 -13.69 1.03
CA ALA A 71 23.37 -13.47 -0.30
C ALA A 71 23.36 -14.75 -1.13
N ASP A 72 22.19 -15.37 -1.27
CA ASP A 72 21.95 -16.41 -2.25
C ASP A 72 21.96 -15.73 -3.63
N PRO A 73 22.88 -16.08 -4.54
CA PRO A 73 22.96 -15.46 -5.87
C PRO A 73 21.72 -15.74 -6.73
N ALA A 74 20.82 -16.62 -6.27
CA ALA A 74 19.52 -16.85 -6.89
C ALA A 74 18.37 -16.02 -6.28
N ASP A 75 18.61 -15.15 -5.29
CA ASP A 75 17.55 -14.28 -4.75
C ASP A 75 17.17 -13.20 -5.79
N PRO A 76 15.94 -13.22 -6.34
CA PRO A 76 15.50 -12.22 -7.32
C PRO A 76 15.50 -10.79 -6.76
N MET A 77 15.46 -10.61 -5.44
CA MET A 77 15.56 -9.28 -4.81
C MET A 77 16.99 -8.72 -4.81
N ALA A 78 18.02 -9.58 -4.81
CA ALA A 78 19.41 -9.15 -4.92
C ALA A 78 19.72 -8.57 -6.31
N ALA A 79 19.08 -9.10 -7.35
CA ALA A 79 19.21 -8.59 -8.73
C ALA A 79 18.57 -7.20 -8.91
N LEU A 80 17.56 -6.84 -8.11
CA LEU A 80 16.86 -5.55 -8.18
C LEU A 80 17.61 -4.42 -7.45
N SER A 81 18.50 -4.73 -6.51
CA SER A 81 19.28 -3.72 -5.78
C SER A 81 20.30 -2.97 -6.65
N GLY A 82 20.61 -3.47 -7.85
CA GLY A 82 21.60 -2.89 -8.76
C GLY A 82 21.04 -1.95 -9.84
N ILE A 83 19.72 -1.86 -10.01
CA ILE A 83 19.10 -1.05 -11.07
C ILE A 83 18.63 0.30 -10.51
N ASN A 84 19.47 1.33 -10.70
CA ASN A 84 19.10 2.76 -10.67
C ASN A 84 18.54 3.30 -9.34
N ASN A 85 19.32 3.24 -8.26
CA ASN A 85 19.12 4.23 -7.20
C ASN A 85 19.99 5.46 -7.53
N PRO A 86 19.42 6.61 -7.96
CA PRO A 86 20.21 7.83 -7.99
C PRO A 86 20.83 8.01 -6.60
N ALA A 87 22.14 8.27 -6.55
CA ALA A 87 22.86 8.41 -5.30
C ALA A 87 22.07 9.37 -4.40
N ALA A 88 21.55 8.84 -3.28
CA ALA A 88 20.81 9.65 -2.34
C ALA A 88 21.69 10.86 -1.98
N PRO A 89 21.14 12.09 -1.98
CA PRO A 89 21.89 13.26 -1.55
C PRO A 89 22.57 12.95 -0.20
N SER A 90 23.85 13.29 -0.06
CA SER A 90 24.63 13.04 1.15
C SER A 90 24.12 13.92 2.30
N GLY A 91 23.04 13.49 2.93
CA GLY A 91 22.48 14.13 4.11
C GLY A 91 23.28 13.80 5.36
N ASP A 92 23.14 14.65 6.37
CA ASP A 92 23.70 14.37 7.70
C ASP A 92 22.92 13.21 8.34
N GLU A 93 23.63 12.15 8.74
CA GLU A 93 23.09 11.00 9.46
C GLU A 93 22.32 11.44 10.72
N LYS A 94 22.82 12.46 11.44
CA LYS A 94 22.17 13.01 12.63
C LYS A 94 20.86 13.72 12.31
N LEU A 95 20.69 14.15 11.06
CA LEU A 95 19.48 14.77 10.54
C LEU A 95 18.67 13.76 9.70
N GLY A 96 18.87 12.47 9.92
CA GLY A 96 18.13 11.39 9.26
C GLY A 96 18.35 11.33 7.74
N GLY A 97 19.52 11.77 7.26
CA GLY A 97 19.85 11.73 5.83
C GLY A 97 19.18 12.84 5.00
N LEU A 98 18.63 13.87 5.65
CA LEU A 98 18.05 15.01 4.95
C LEU A 98 19.10 15.82 4.17
N PRO A 99 18.85 16.22 2.90
CA PRO A 99 19.75 17.09 2.15
C PRO A 99 19.99 18.44 2.84
N PRO A 100 21.22 18.99 2.81
CA PRO A 100 21.48 20.29 3.38
C PRO A 100 20.68 21.39 2.67
N GLY A 101 20.08 22.31 3.42
CA GLY A 101 19.36 23.44 2.85
C GLY A 101 18.45 24.19 3.82
N GLU A 102 17.95 25.33 3.37
CA GLU A 102 16.95 26.10 4.11
C GLU A 102 15.69 25.27 4.33
N GLY A 103 15.21 25.24 5.58
CA GLY A 103 14.05 24.43 5.99
C GLY A 103 14.39 23.00 6.41
N GLN A 104 15.64 22.54 6.31
CA GLN A 104 16.05 21.19 6.73
C GLN A 104 15.74 20.91 8.20
N ILE A 105 16.22 21.77 9.12
CA ILE A 105 16.02 21.59 10.56
C ILE A 105 14.55 21.75 10.95
N THR A 106 13.85 22.73 10.35
CA THR A 106 12.41 22.92 10.57
C THR A 106 11.61 21.68 10.13
N THR A 107 11.93 21.12 8.96
CA THR A 107 11.30 19.91 8.43
C THR A 107 11.58 18.71 9.33
N LEU A 108 12.84 18.51 9.74
CA LEU A 108 13.18 17.44 10.67
C LEU A 108 12.39 17.57 11.97
N GLY A 109 12.40 18.76 12.58
CA GLY A 109 11.73 19.03 13.84
C GLY A 109 10.22 18.79 13.78
N LEU A 110 9.55 19.19 12.71
CA LEU A 110 8.10 19.05 12.58
C LEU A 110 7.69 17.64 12.13
N CYS A 111 8.31 17.12 11.06
CA CYS A 111 7.87 15.90 10.40
C CYS A 111 8.36 14.62 11.08
N SER A 112 9.25 14.72 12.08
CA SER A 112 9.70 13.58 12.89
C SER A 112 8.92 13.40 14.21
N MET A 113 7.97 14.28 14.53
CA MET A 113 7.23 14.24 15.79
C MET A 113 6.32 13.02 15.93
N CYS A 114 5.75 12.54 14.83
CA CYS A 114 4.76 11.46 14.83
C CYS A 114 5.23 10.17 14.16
N HIS A 115 6.22 10.24 13.28
CA HIS A 115 6.78 9.10 12.54
C HIS A 115 8.22 9.40 12.12
N SER A 116 8.96 8.40 11.65
CA SER A 116 10.35 8.62 11.24
C SER A 116 10.44 9.58 10.04
N ILE A 117 11.52 10.37 10.00
CA ILE A 117 11.78 11.25 8.85
C ILE A 117 12.02 10.43 7.56
N GLN A 118 12.52 9.20 7.69
CA GLN A 118 12.70 8.28 6.56
C GLN A 118 11.37 7.91 5.90
N MET A 119 10.29 7.72 6.68
CA MET A 119 8.96 7.46 6.10
C MET A 119 8.51 8.64 5.23
N VAL A 120 8.78 9.87 5.68
CA VAL A 120 8.40 11.10 4.96
C VAL A 120 9.19 11.22 3.66
N THR A 121 10.50 10.98 3.68
CA THR A 121 11.36 11.16 2.51
C THR A 121 11.15 10.08 1.44
N GLN A 122 10.70 8.88 1.81
CA GLN A 122 10.40 7.80 0.87
C GLN A 122 9.19 8.05 -0.03
N GLN A 123 8.34 9.04 0.28
CA GLN A 123 7.05 9.22 -0.40
C GLN A 123 7.18 9.70 -1.85
N HIS A 124 8.23 10.46 -2.19
CA HIS A 124 8.51 10.98 -3.53
C HIS A 124 7.26 11.42 -4.33
N LEU A 125 6.49 12.37 -3.78
CA LEU A 125 5.21 12.78 -4.36
C LEU A 125 5.37 13.90 -5.40
N PRO A 126 4.49 14.03 -6.41
CA PRO A 126 4.43 15.24 -7.22
C PRO A 126 4.19 16.49 -6.35
N GLU A 127 4.66 17.66 -6.78
CA GLU A 127 4.61 18.88 -5.95
C GLU A 127 3.22 19.18 -5.37
N HIS A 128 2.15 19.10 -6.17
CA HIS A 128 0.78 19.35 -5.72
C HIS A 128 0.29 18.37 -4.64
N ARG A 129 0.78 17.12 -4.66
CA ARG A 129 0.40 16.10 -3.69
C ARG A 129 1.00 16.36 -2.31
N TRP A 130 2.10 17.11 -2.22
CA TRP A 130 2.64 17.53 -0.91
C TRP A 130 1.69 18.48 -0.18
N ASP A 131 1.03 19.40 -0.90
CA ASP A 131 0.02 20.28 -0.30
C ASP A 131 -1.20 19.50 0.19
N GLU A 132 -1.68 18.56 -0.64
CA GLU A 132 -2.80 17.67 -0.27
C GLU A 132 -2.46 16.81 0.96
N LEU A 133 -1.24 16.25 1.00
CA LEU A 133 -0.78 15.44 2.12
C LEU A 133 -0.70 16.28 3.40
N TRP A 134 -0.19 17.50 3.32
CA TRP A 134 -0.14 18.41 4.47
C TRP A 134 -1.53 18.67 5.05
N ASP A 135 -2.49 19.03 4.20
CA ASP A 135 -3.86 19.30 4.62
C ASP A 135 -4.53 18.05 5.19
N TRP A 136 -4.27 16.87 4.60
CA TRP A 136 -4.74 15.60 5.13
C TRP A 136 -4.13 15.26 6.49
N MET A 137 -2.83 15.50 6.70
CA MET A 137 -2.19 15.27 8.00
C MET A 137 -2.82 16.12 9.09
N ILE A 138 -3.13 17.39 8.79
CA ILE A 138 -3.84 18.27 9.74
C ILE A 138 -5.24 17.73 10.02
N GLN A 139 -6.02 17.50 8.97
CA GLN A 139 -7.45 17.21 9.10
C GLN A 139 -7.74 15.79 9.63
N GLN A 140 -6.91 14.81 9.26
CA GLN A 140 -7.20 13.39 9.46
C GLN A 140 -6.21 12.71 10.42
N GLN A 141 -4.95 13.15 10.48
CA GLN A 141 -3.93 12.55 11.34
C GLN A 141 -3.66 13.37 12.61
N GLY A 142 -4.30 14.54 12.75
CA GLY A 142 -4.17 15.39 13.94
C GLY A 142 -2.84 16.13 14.04
N MET A 143 -2.15 16.35 12.92
CA MET A 143 -0.99 17.26 12.90
C MET A 143 -1.44 18.68 13.26
N PRO A 144 -0.81 19.35 14.25
CA PRO A 144 -1.14 20.75 14.53
C PRO A 144 -0.92 21.63 13.32
N ASP A 145 -1.88 22.52 13.02
CA ASP A 145 -1.68 23.55 12.01
C ASP A 145 -0.72 24.63 12.55
N VAL A 146 0.52 24.61 12.05
CA VAL A 146 1.58 25.55 12.45
C VAL A 146 1.46 26.90 11.73
N GLY A 147 0.59 27.03 10.72
CA GLY A 147 0.40 28.24 9.95
C GLY A 147 1.64 28.71 9.18
N GLU A 148 1.57 29.94 8.68
CA GLU A 148 2.69 30.61 8.01
C GLU A 148 3.60 31.35 9.01
N PRO A 149 4.91 31.48 8.73
CA PRO A 149 5.63 31.09 7.50
C PRO A 149 6.13 29.63 7.51
N THR A 150 5.91 28.90 8.60
CA THR A 150 6.48 27.56 8.82
C THR A 150 5.98 26.55 7.79
N ARG A 151 4.68 26.58 7.45
CA ARG A 151 4.10 25.75 6.39
C ARG A 151 4.84 25.94 5.08
N THR A 152 4.99 27.17 4.60
CA THR A 152 5.72 27.46 3.36
C THR A 152 7.15 26.93 3.43
N GLN A 153 7.87 27.19 4.53
CA GLN A 153 9.26 26.75 4.66
C GLN A 153 9.41 25.23 4.53
N VAL A 154 8.56 24.46 5.21
CA VAL A 154 8.62 22.99 5.18
C VAL A 154 8.18 22.45 3.82
N LEU A 155 7.08 22.95 3.25
CA LEU A 155 6.60 22.51 1.94
C LEU A 155 7.58 22.84 0.82
N THR A 156 8.21 24.02 0.85
CA THR A 156 9.27 24.37 -0.11
C THR A 156 10.44 23.41 -0.01
N TYR A 157 10.87 23.05 1.21
CA TYR A 157 11.96 22.11 1.40
C TYR A 157 11.60 20.69 0.92
N LEU A 158 10.42 20.17 1.29
CA LEU A 158 9.96 18.85 0.87
C LEU A 158 9.82 18.75 -0.64
N LYS A 159 9.16 19.74 -1.27
CA LYS A 159 8.96 19.77 -2.72
C LYS A 159 10.27 19.82 -3.48
N LYS A 160 11.23 20.65 -3.04
CA LYS A 160 12.53 20.80 -3.68
C LYS A 160 13.36 19.50 -3.67
N ASN A 161 13.32 18.77 -2.56
CA ASN A 161 14.25 17.65 -2.33
C ASN A 161 13.63 16.28 -2.62
N PHE A 162 12.30 16.15 -2.51
CA PHE A 162 11.61 14.86 -2.52
C PHE A 162 10.40 14.85 -3.44
N SER A 163 10.30 15.74 -4.44
CA SER A 163 9.24 15.59 -5.44
C SER A 163 9.60 14.57 -6.52
N SER A 164 8.62 13.80 -6.96
CA SER A 164 8.71 13.11 -8.25
C SER A 164 8.23 14.03 -9.38
N PRO A 165 8.62 13.75 -10.64
CA PRO A 165 7.94 14.32 -11.78
C PRO A 165 6.43 14.06 -11.71
N SER A 166 5.63 15.04 -12.14
CA SER A 166 4.20 14.82 -12.33
C SER A 166 3.97 13.83 -13.46
N ALA A 167 3.13 12.81 -13.24
CA ALA A 167 2.73 11.90 -14.31
C ALA A 167 1.86 12.67 -15.31
N THR A 168 2.31 12.79 -16.56
CA THR A 168 1.48 13.24 -17.67
C THR A 168 0.45 12.15 -17.96
N ARG A 169 -0.83 12.43 -17.72
CA ARG A 169 -1.93 11.56 -18.14
C ARG A 169 -2.26 11.77 -19.61
#